data_AF-A0A957KBW0-F1
#
_entry.id   AF-A0A957KBW0-F1
#
_cell.length_a   1.000
_cell.length_b   1.000
_cell.length_c   1.000
_cell.angle_alpha   90.00
_cell.angle_beta   90.00
_cell.angle_gamma   90.00
#
_symmetry.space_group_name_H-M   'P 1'
#
loop_
_entity.id
_entity.type
_entity.pdbx_description
1 polymer ?
#
loop_
_entity_poly.entity_id
_entity_poly.type
_entity_poly.pdbx_seq_one_letter_code
_entity_poly.pdbx_strand_id
1 'polypeptide(L)' 'MNLAPTDEQQMIIDTTRAFVEKELLPHEEEVERTNAVRPELGRQIRDRALQYGLYAANMPEELGGAGLDTVSLTLM' A
#
# COMPACT_ATOMS: atom_id res chain seq x y z
N MET A 1 -0.67 1.86 -28.68
CA MET A 1 -0.30 1.43 -27.31
C MET A 1 -1.51 1.70 -26.43
N ASN A 2 -2.05 0.68 -25.76
CA ASN A 2 -3.15 0.84 -24.82
C ASN A 2 -2.56 0.92 -23.41
N LEU A 3 -2.88 1.99 -22.69
CA LEU A 3 -2.40 2.26 -21.33
C LEU A 3 -3.52 2.12 -20.28
N ALA A 4 -4.70 1.66 -20.68
CA ALA A 4 -5.77 1.36 -19.73
C ALA A 4 -5.32 0.20 -18.81
N PRO A 5 -5.53 0.30 -17.49
CA PRO A 5 -5.21 -0.76 -16.56
C PRO A 5 -6.05 -2.01 -16.85
N THR A 6 -5.48 -3.18 -16.59
CA THR A 6 -6.25 -4.43 -16.55
C THR A 6 -7.18 -4.45 -15.34
N ASP A 7 -8.15 -5.36 -15.31
CA ASP A 7 -9.04 -5.51 -14.14
C ASP A 7 -8.26 -5.82 -12.86
N GLU A 8 -7.19 -6.60 -12.96
CA GLU A 8 -6.29 -6.89 -11.84
C GLU A 8 -5.55 -5.64 -11.35
N GLN A 9 -5.00 -4.85 -12.28
CA GLN A 9 -4.37 -3.57 -11.94
C GLN A 9 -5.36 -2.58 -11.34
N GLN A 10 -6.61 -2.57 -11.83
CA GLN A 10 -7.67 -1.75 -11.24
C GLN A 10 -7.98 -2.16 -9.81
N MET A 11 -8.03 -3.48 -9.52
CA MET A 11 -8.19 -3.97 -8.14
C MET A 11 -7.02 -3.57 -7.22
N ILE A 12 -5.78 -3.57 -7.72
CA ILE A 12 -4.60 -3.11 -6.97
C ILE A 12 -4.72 -1.62 -6.63
N ILE A 13 -5.08 -0.79 -7.62
CA ILE A 13 -5.30 0.66 -7.44
C ILE A 13 -6.37 0.90 -6.38
N ASP A 14 -7.51 0.23 -6.48
CA ASP A 14 -8.64 0.46 -5.59
C ASP A 14 -8.35 -0.03 -4.17
N THR A 15 -7.64 -1.15 -4.03
CA THR A 15 -7.21 -1.67 -2.72
C THR A 15 -6.23 -0.71 -2.05
N THR A 16 -5.30 -0.15 -2.81
CA THR A 16 -4.30 0.79 -2.28
C THR A 16 -4.92 2.11 -1.89
N ARG A 17 -5.81 2.66 -2.73
CA ARG A 17 -6.58 3.86 -2.39
C ARG A 17 -7.37 3.67 -1.10
N ALA A 18 -8.09 2.55 -0.97
CA ALA A 18 -8.85 2.25 0.24
C ALA A 18 -7.96 2.10 1.48
N PHE A 19 -6.74 1.57 1.35
CA PHE A 19 -5.79 1.48 2.44
C PHE A 19 -5.31 2.88 2.88
N VAL A 20 -4.96 3.75 1.93
CA VAL A 20 -4.56 5.14 2.22
C VAL A 20 -5.68 5.87 2.96
N GLU A 21 -6.91 5.79 2.45
CA GLU A 21 -8.06 6.47 3.04
C GLU A 21 -8.38 6.00 4.48
N LYS A 22 -8.24 4.71 4.74
CA LYS A 22 -8.63 4.12 6.03
C LYS A 22 -7.50 4.12 7.07
N GLU A 23 -6.27 3.89 6.64
CA GLU A 23 -5.14 3.61 7.54
C GLU A 23 -4.12 4.75 7.59
N LEU A 24 -4.08 5.65 6.60
CA LEU A 24 -3.11 6.75 6.56
C LEU A 24 -3.76 8.12 6.81
N LEU A 25 -4.78 8.49 6.02
CA LEU A 25 -5.40 9.83 6.08
C LEU A 25 -5.91 10.23 7.48
N PRO A 26 -6.44 9.33 8.34
CA PRO A 26 -6.86 9.71 9.69
C PRO A 26 -5.73 10.27 10.59
N HIS A 27 -4.48 10.08 10.18
CA HIS A 27 -3.29 10.51 10.93
C HIS A 27 -2.58 11.72 10.31
N GLU A 28 -3.07 12.24 9.18
CA GLU A 28 -2.42 13.32 8.41
C GLU A 28 -2.18 14.57 9.27
N GLU A 29 -3.20 15.08 9.95
CA GLU A 29 -3.10 16.30 10.79
C GLU A 29 -2.07 16.14 11.93
N GLU A 30 -2.01 14.95 12.53
CA GLU A 30 -1.06 14.66 13.60
C GLU A 30 0.38 14.68 13.08
N VAL A 31 0.61 14.02 11.95
CA VAL A 31 1.93 13.94 11.31
C VAL A 31 2.37 15.32 10.82
N GLU A 32 1.49 16.10 10.21
CA GLU A 32 1.78 17.46 9.74
C GLU A 32 2.19 18.36 10.91
N ARG A 33 1.44 18.35 12.02
CA ARG A 33 1.71 19.19 13.19
C ARG A 33 3.02 18.80 13.91
N THR A 34 3.34 17.51 13.94
CA THR A 34 4.48 16.98 14.71
C THR A 34 5.72 16.76 13.86
N ASN A 35 5.56 16.79 12.54
CA ASN A 35 6.56 16.42 11.54
C ASN A 35 7.17 15.02 11.79
N ALA A 36 6.38 14.09 12.33
CA ALA A 36 6.84 12.75 12.67
C ALA A 36 5.69 11.72 12.64
N VAL A 37 6.02 10.51 12.21
CA VAL A 37 5.16 9.33 12.42
C VAL A 37 5.60 8.66 13.72
N ARG A 38 4.68 8.57 14.70
CA ARG A 38 4.98 7.86 15.95
C ARG A 38 5.37 6.40 15.67
N PRO A 39 6.39 5.84 16.35
CA PRO A 39 6.83 4.46 16.11
C PRO A 39 5.71 3.42 16.24
N GLU A 40 4.78 3.63 17.18
CA GLU A 40 3.63 2.75 17.41
C GLU A 40 2.67 2.76 16.22
N LEU A 41 2.40 3.95 15.67
CA LEU A 41 1.55 4.13 14.50
C LEU A 41 2.21 3.51 13.26
N GLY A 42 3.51 3.72 13.06
CA GLY A 42 4.26 3.10 11.98
C GLY A 42 4.22 1.57 12.01
N ARG A 43 4.33 0.97 13.22
CA ARG A 43 4.17 -0.49 13.39
C ARG A 43 2.74 -0.94 13.07
N GLN A 44 1.74 -0.24 13.57
CA GLN A 44 0.33 -0.55 13.29
C GLN A 44 0.03 -0.52 11.79
N ILE A 45 0.42 0.55 11.09
CA ILE A 45 0.23 0.69 9.63
C ILE A 45 0.96 -0.43 8.88
N ARG A 46 2.20 -0.75 9.28
CA ARG A 46 2.96 -1.84 8.67
C ARG A 46 2.26 -3.19 8.84
N ASP A 47 1.76 -3.50 10.04
CA ASP A 47 1.08 -4.76 10.31
C ASP A 47 -0.24 -4.86 9.53
N ARG A 48 -0.93 -3.73 9.32
CA ARG A 48 -2.10 -3.64 8.44
C ARG A 48 -1.70 -3.85 6.98
N ALA A 49 -0.66 -3.19 6.49
CA ALA A 49 -0.19 -3.36 5.11
C ALA A 49 0.19 -4.82 4.81
N LEU A 50 0.78 -5.54 5.77
CA LEU A 50 1.03 -6.97 5.69
C LEU A 50 -0.27 -7.79 5.55
N GLN A 51 -1.30 -7.50 6.35
CA GLN A 51 -2.60 -8.18 6.26
C GLN A 51 -3.31 -7.94 4.92
N TYR A 52 -3.12 -6.78 4.32
CA TYR A 52 -3.68 -6.42 3.02
C TYR A 52 -2.84 -6.89 1.83
N GLY A 53 -1.67 -7.51 2.07
CA GLY A 53 -0.75 -7.94 1.00
C GLY A 53 -0.02 -6.79 0.29
N LEU A 54 -0.10 -5.57 0.83
CA LEU A 54 0.53 -4.37 0.27
C LEU A 54 2.00 -4.22 0.71
N TYR A 55 2.40 -4.93 1.76
CA TYR A 55 3.79 -4.92 2.21
C TYR A 55 4.65 -5.88 1.38
N ALA A 56 5.80 -5.40 0.91
CA ALA A 56 6.73 -6.19 0.08
C ALA A 56 6.04 -6.79 -1.17
N ALA A 57 5.12 -6.04 -1.78
CA ALA A 57 4.29 -6.53 -2.90
C ALA A 57 5.11 -6.94 -4.13
N ASN A 58 6.33 -6.42 -4.29
CA ASN A 58 7.26 -6.78 -5.36
C ASN A 58 8.10 -8.04 -5.08
N MET A 59 8.09 -8.54 -3.83
CA MET A 59 8.88 -9.72 -3.48
C MET A 59 8.22 -10.99 -4.03
N PRO A 60 9.00 -12.00 -4.43
CA PRO A 60 8.46 -13.28 -4.89
C PRO A 60 7.50 -13.91 -3.86
N GLU A 61 6.47 -14.60 -4.37
CA GLU A 61 5.51 -15.33 -3.54
C GLU A 61 6.18 -16.41 -2.68
N GLU A 62 7.23 -17.06 -3.19
CA GLU A 62 8.03 -18.06 -2.45
C GLU A 62 8.74 -17.47 -1.21
N LEU A 63 8.91 -16.15 -1.15
CA LEU A 63 9.45 -15.42 -0.01
C LEU A 63 8.34 -14.72 0.82
N GLY A 64 7.07 -14.95 0.47
CA GLY A 64 5.90 -14.39 1.14
C GLY A 64 5.48 -12.99 0.67
N GLY A 65 5.96 -12.53 -0.49
CA GLY A 65 5.50 -11.29 -1.14
C GLY A 65 4.34 -11.54 -2.12
N ALA A 66 3.90 -10.48 -2.81
CA ALA A 66 2.79 -10.56 -3.77
C ALA A 66 3.22 -10.76 -5.23
N GLY A 67 4.52 -10.81 -5.52
CA GLY A 67 5.05 -11.11 -6.84
C GLY A 67 4.70 -10.10 -7.95
N LEU A 68 4.30 -8.87 -7.58
CA LEU A 68 3.83 -7.89 -8.55
C LEU A 68 4.94 -7.49 -9.54
N ASP A 69 4.57 -7.41 -10.82
CA ASP A 69 5.42 -6.84 -11.85
C ASP A 69 5.61 -5.32 -11.64
N THR A 70 6.56 -4.73 -12.37
CA THR A 70 6.92 -3.32 -12.20
C THR A 70 5.79 -2.35 -12.51
N VAL A 71 4.96 -2.63 -13.50
CA VAL A 71 3.83 -1.75 -13.87
C VAL A 71 2.79 -1.81 -12.77
N SER A 72 2.42 -3.01 -12.34
CA SER A 72 1.42 -3.23 -11.28
C SER A 72 1.89 -2.62 -9.95
N LEU A 73 3.19 -2.73 -9.62
CA LEU A 73 3.79 -2.06 -8.46
C LEU A 73 3.77 -0.53 -8.55
N THR A 74 3.90 0.04 -9.76
CA THR A 74 3.88 1.50 -9.96
C THR A 74 2.48 2.09 -9.80
N LEU A 75 1.44 1.29 -10.05
CA LEU A 75 0.05 1.70 -9.91
C LEU A 75 -0.47 1.64 -8.47
N MET A 76 0.23 0.89 -7.61
CA MET A 76 0.01 0.81 -6.16
C MET A 76 0.47 2.12 -5.50
#